data_AF-A0A955YJG6-F1
#
_entry.id   AF-A0A955YJG6-F1
#
_cell.length_a   1.000
_cell.length_b   1.000
_cell.length_c   1.000
_cell.angle_alpha   90.00
_cell.angle_beta   90.00
_cell.angle_gamma   90.00
#
_symmetry.space_group_name_H-M   'P 1'
#
loop_
_entity.id
_entity.type
_entity.pdbx_description
1 polymer ?
#
loop_
_entity_poly.entity_id
_entity_poly.type
_entity_poly.pdbx_seq_one_letter_code
_entity_poly.pdbx_strand_id
1 'polypeptide(L)'
;YDASRPGGRAWPTRHPSGIWLFNIPTVPVPGGGRALFFDDNLRTVFGSLARARGLQGRAAEDYMHGVYADAAMAEFNVRYHGERAPFLVSGHGNFRTGILRFMRRVCELPDVRCATFSEAVEYLDAHPELAGR
;
A
#
# COMPACT_ATOMS: atom_id res chain seq x y z
N TYR A 1 -2.96 13.75 -10.80
CA TYR A 1 -3.44 12.42 -10.36
C TYR A 1 -4.38 12.61 -9.17
N ASP A 2 -5.21 11.63 -8.88
CA ASP A 2 -6.04 11.50 -7.66
C ASP A 2 -5.72 10.14 -7.04
N ALA A 3 -5.50 10.08 -5.73
CA ALA A 3 -5.17 8.87 -4.98
C ALA A 3 -6.04 8.71 -3.72
N SER A 4 -7.24 9.27 -3.74
CA SER A 4 -8.13 9.35 -2.57
C SER A 4 -9.15 8.21 -2.46
N ARG A 5 -9.27 7.36 -3.49
CA ARG A 5 -10.36 6.37 -3.57
C ARG A 5 -9.88 4.97 -3.21
N PRO A 6 -10.67 4.21 -2.44
CA PRO A 6 -10.41 2.79 -2.25
C PRO A 6 -10.60 2.03 -3.57
N GLY A 7 -9.82 0.98 -3.78
CA GLY A 7 -10.04 0.10 -4.92
C GLY A 7 -9.28 -1.21 -4.88
N GLY A 8 -9.41 -1.96 -5.98
CA GLY A 8 -8.86 -3.30 -6.13
C GLY A 8 -7.37 -3.32 -6.52
N ARG A 9 -6.98 -4.42 -7.17
CA ARG A 9 -5.62 -4.61 -7.71
C ARG A 9 -5.50 -4.23 -9.18
N ALA A 10 -6.43 -3.43 -9.68
CA ALA A 10 -6.40 -2.92 -11.04
C ALA A 10 -5.41 -1.77 -11.17
N TRP A 11 -4.84 -1.64 -12.36
CA TRP A 11 -4.07 -0.48 -12.78
C TRP A 11 -4.92 0.80 -12.71
N PRO A 12 -4.29 1.98 -12.52
CA PRO A 12 -4.99 3.25 -12.51
C PRO A 12 -5.85 3.46 -13.75
N THR A 13 -6.95 4.19 -13.62
CA THR A 13 -7.80 4.58 -14.74
C THR A 13 -7.63 6.06 -15.04
N ARG A 14 -7.89 6.46 -16.29
CA ARG A 14 -7.80 7.86 -16.70
C ARG A 14 -9.20 8.47 -16.79
N HIS A 15 -9.47 9.46 -15.95
CA HIS A 15 -10.73 10.22 -16.01
C HIS A 15 -10.78 11.04 -17.32
N PRO A 16 -11.96 11.31 -17.90
CA PRO A 16 -12.10 12.16 -19.09
C PRO A 16 -11.50 13.57 -18.96
N SER A 17 -11.35 14.09 -17.73
CA SER A 17 -10.64 15.35 -17.47
C SER A 17 -9.11 15.25 -17.55
N GLY A 18 -8.55 14.08 -17.88
CA GLY A 18 -7.11 13.83 -17.99
C GLY A 18 -6.43 13.44 -16.68
N ILE A 19 -7.17 13.26 -15.59
CA ILE A 19 -6.61 12.91 -14.27
C ILE A 19 -6.52 11.39 -14.14
N TRP A 20 -5.32 10.88 -13.89
CA TRP A 20 -5.11 9.48 -13.48
C TRP A 20 -5.60 9.23 -12.05
N LEU A 21 -6.40 8.17 -11.87
CA LEU A 21 -7.02 7.76 -10.62
C LEU A 21 -6.32 6.51 -10.08
N PHE A 22 -5.58 6.67 -8.99
CA PHE A 22 -4.89 5.62 -8.27
C PHE A 22 -5.76 5.11 -7.13
N ASN A 23 -5.87 3.78 -7.02
CA ASN A 23 -6.62 3.15 -5.95
C ASN A 23 -5.76 2.98 -4.70
N ILE A 24 -6.29 3.39 -3.55
CA ILE A 24 -5.78 2.98 -2.25
C ILE A 24 -6.04 1.48 -2.10
N PRO A 25 -4.99 0.66 -1.93
CA PRO A 25 -5.14 -0.78 -1.86
C PRO A 25 -5.77 -1.18 -0.52
N THR A 26 -6.28 -2.41 -0.48
CA THR A 26 -6.51 -3.10 0.79
C THR A 26 -5.36 -4.08 1.05
N VAL A 27 -5.09 -4.40 2.32
CA VAL A 27 -4.11 -5.40 2.74
C VAL A 27 -4.76 -6.48 3.61
N PRO A 28 -4.22 -7.71 3.62
CA PRO A 28 -4.69 -8.72 4.56
C PRO A 28 -4.39 -8.31 6.01
N VAL A 29 -5.28 -8.70 6.92
CA VAL A 29 -5.14 -8.44 8.36
C VAL A 29 -4.93 -9.77 9.11
N PRO A 30 -4.03 -9.83 10.11
CA PRO A 30 -3.91 -11.00 10.97
C PRO A 30 -5.25 -11.35 11.65
N GLY A 31 -5.66 -12.61 11.55
CA GLY A 31 -6.98 -13.06 12.05
C GLY A 31 -8.09 -13.06 10.99
N GLY A 32 -7.78 -12.63 9.76
CA GLY A 32 -8.69 -12.72 8.62
C GLY A 32 -9.19 -11.36 8.14
N GLY A 33 -9.79 -11.35 6.94
CA GLY A 33 -10.30 -10.14 6.32
C GLY A 33 -9.23 -9.24 5.71
N ARG A 34 -9.66 -8.05 5.28
CA ARG A 34 -8.82 -7.05 4.62
C ARG A 34 -9.16 -5.66 5.15
N ALA A 35 -8.15 -4.80 5.25
CA ALA A 35 -8.31 -3.40 5.66
C ALA A 35 -7.79 -2.46 4.57
N LEU A 36 -8.38 -1.28 4.45
CA LEU A 36 -7.83 -0.21 3.62
C LEU A 36 -6.41 0.12 4.09
N PHE A 37 -5.45 0.20 3.17
CA PHE A 37 -4.04 0.43 3.47
C PHE A 37 -3.74 1.90 3.73
N PHE A 38 -4.58 2.55 4.51
CA PHE A 38 -4.43 3.94 4.93
C PHE A 38 -4.15 3.96 6.43
N ASP A 39 -3.25 4.82 6.86
CA ASP A 39 -2.64 4.71 8.19
C ASP A 39 -3.65 4.83 9.34
N ASP A 40 -4.65 5.71 9.28
CA ASP A 40 -5.68 5.76 10.32
C ASP A 40 -6.55 4.51 10.40
N ASN A 41 -6.87 3.88 9.27
CA ASN A 41 -7.56 2.60 9.23
C ASN A 41 -6.72 1.51 9.88
N LEU A 42 -5.44 1.43 9.50
CA LEU A 42 -4.51 0.43 10.00
C LEU A 42 -4.18 0.63 11.48
N ARG A 43 -4.08 1.87 11.96
CA ARG A 43 -3.86 2.19 13.38
C ARG A 43 -4.96 1.60 14.25
N THR A 44 -6.21 1.70 13.81
CA THR A 44 -7.36 1.12 14.52
C THR A 44 -7.28 -0.41 14.55
N VAL A 45 -7.01 -1.03 13.40
CA VAL A 45 -6.95 -2.49 13.25
C VAL A 45 -5.77 -3.07 14.03
N PHE A 46 -4.56 -2.56 13.79
CA PHE A 46 -3.33 -3.08 14.39
C PHE A 46 -3.23 -2.72 15.87
N GLY A 47 -3.80 -1.58 16.30
CA GLY A 47 -3.92 -1.23 17.71
C GLY A 47 -4.79 -2.22 18.49
N SER A 48 -5.89 -2.70 17.89
CA SER A 48 -6.69 -3.78 18.48
C SER A 48 -5.92 -5.10 18.58
N LEU A 49 -5.13 -5.45 17.55
CA LEU A 49 -4.28 -6.64 17.58
C LEU A 49 -3.17 -6.55 18.65
N ALA A 50 -2.59 -5.37 18.85
CA ALA A 50 -1.60 -5.13 19.89
C ALA A 50 -2.20 -5.27 21.29
N ARG A 51 -3.38 -4.67 21.51
CA ARG A 51 -4.11 -4.78 22.79
C ARG A 51 -4.51 -6.22 23.11
N ALA A 52 -4.98 -6.98 22.12
CA ALA A 52 -5.32 -8.40 22.30
C ALA A 52 -4.09 -9.26 22.71
N ARG A 53 -2.87 -8.78 22.42
CA ARG A 53 -1.61 -9.37 22.85
C ARG A 53 -1.08 -8.82 24.18
N GLY A 54 -1.82 -7.94 24.85
CA GLY A 54 -1.38 -7.27 26.07
C GLY A 54 -0.23 -6.27 25.86
N LEU A 55 0.03 -5.85 24.62
CA LEU A 55 1.11 -4.92 24.31
C LEU A 55 0.67 -3.46 24.52
N GLN A 56 1.58 -2.63 25.04
CA GLN A 56 1.37 -1.20 25.27
C GLN A 56 2.64 -0.39 24.98
N GLY A 57 2.49 0.94 24.87
CA GLY A 57 3.59 1.87 24.63
C GLY A 57 4.45 1.50 23.42
N ARG A 58 5.77 1.57 23.58
CA ARG A 58 6.73 1.23 22.52
C ARG A 58 6.58 -0.19 21.99
N ALA A 59 6.27 -1.16 22.85
CA ALA A 59 6.10 -2.54 22.42
C ALA A 59 4.87 -2.72 21.50
N ALA A 60 3.79 -1.97 21.76
CA ALA A 60 2.64 -1.93 20.86
C ALA A 60 3.00 -1.26 19.53
N GLU A 61 3.71 -0.12 19.58
CA GLU A 61 4.17 0.60 18.38
C GLU A 61 5.05 -0.26 17.49
N ASP A 62 6.09 -0.90 18.04
CA ASP A 62 6.99 -1.80 17.32
C ASP A 62 6.26 -2.97 16.67
N TYR A 63 5.31 -3.57 17.41
CA TYR A 63 4.45 -4.62 16.88
C TYR A 63 3.59 -4.12 15.71
N MET A 64 2.94 -2.97 15.86
CA MET A 64 2.10 -2.39 14.81
C MET A 64 2.91 -2.06 13.54
N HIS A 65 4.15 -1.56 13.67
CA HIS A 65 5.04 -1.35 12.52
C HIS A 65 5.49 -2.67 11.87
N GLY A 66 5.69 -3.73 12.66
CA GLY A 66 5.96 -5.08 12.14
C GLY A 66 4.80 -5.59 11.30
N VAL A 67 3.59 -5.58 11.87
CA VAL A 67 2.37 -6.01 11.18
C VAL A 67 2.09 -5.17 9.94
N TYR A 68 2.34 -3.86 9.98
CA TYR A 68 2.24 -3.02 8.79
C TYR A 68 3.16 -3.49 7.66
N ALA A 69 4.44 -3.74 7.96
CA ALA A 69 5.40 -4.20 6.97
C ALA A 69 5.00 -5.58 6.40
N ASP A 70 4.53 -6.49 7.25
CA ASP A 70 4.10 -7.83 6.83
C ASP A 70 2.84 -7.78 5.95
N ALA A 71 1.85 -6.94 6.31
CA ALA A 71 0.64 -6.74 5.53
C ALA A 71 0.95 -6.10 4.16
N ALA A 72 1.87 -5.13 4.13
CA ALA A 72 2.37 -4.51 2.90
C ALA A 72 3.08 -5.53 2.00
N MET A 73 3.99 -6.33 2.57
CA MET A 73 4.71 -7.39 1.85
C MET A 73 3.75 -8.44 1.28
N ALA A 74 2.74 -8.86 2.05
CA ALA A 74 1.77 -9.85 1.61
C ALA A 74 0.99 -9.35 0.38
N GLU A 75 0.53 -8.09 0.42
CA GLU A 75 -0.22 -7.51 -0.69
C GLU A 75 0.68 -7.17 -1.90
N PHE A 76 1.91 -6.72 -1.65
CA PHE A 76 2.93 -6.56 -2.70
C PHE A 76 3.18 -7.88 -3.42
N ASN A 77 3.36 -8.98 -2.69
CA ASN A 77 3.65 -10.30 -3.28
C ASN A 77 2.54 -10.75 -4.25
N VAL A 78 1.28 -10.46 -3.92
CA VAL A 78 0.15 -10.77 -4.81
C VAL A 78 0.17 -9.91 -6.07
N ARG A 79 0.48 -8.61 -5.96
CA ARG A 79 0.61 -7.73 -7.14
C ARG A 79 1.79 -8.11 -8.01
N TYR A 80 2.93 -8.38 -7.40
CA TYR A 80 4.20 -8.66 -8.07
C TYR A 80 4.15 -9.93 -8.93
N HIS A 81 3.45 -10.96 -8.45
CA HIS A 81 3.21 -12.21 -9.17
C HIS A 81 1.91 -12.22 -10.00
N GLY A 82 1.18 -11.12 -10.03
CA GLY A 82 -0.07 -10.96 -10.76
C GLY A 82 0.08 -9.94 -11.89
N GLU A 83 -0.93 -9.07 -12.01
CA GLU A 83 -1.00 -8.06 -13.08
C GLU A 83 -0.05 -6.87 -12.88
N ARG A 84 0.71 -6.85 -11.78
CA ARG A 84 1.72 -5.82 -11.46
C ARG A 84 1.19 -4.39 -11.38
N ALA A 85 -0.10 -4.22 -11.12
CA ALA A 85 -0.68 -2.90 -10.85
C ALA A 85 0.06 -2.20 -9.70
N PRO A 86 0.21 -0.87 -9.74
CA PRO A 86 0.86 -0.09 -8.70
C PRO A 86 0.37 -0.43 -7.29
N PHE A 87 1.32 -0.54 -6.35
CA PHE A 87 1.02 -0.66 -4.92
C PHE A 87 1.26 0.69 -4.24
N LEU A 88 0.17 1.37 -3.90
CA LEU A 88 0.25 2.66 -3.23
C LEU A 88 0.52 2.49 -1.72
N VAL A 89 1.61 3.08 -1.24
CA VAL A 89 1.85 3.31 0.18
C VAL A 89 1.12 4.59 0.60
N SER A 90 -0.08 4.45 1.14
CA SER A 90 -0.96 5.57 1.49
C SER A 90 -1.01 5.89 2.98
N GLY A 91 -1.29 7.16 3.29
CA GLY A 91 -1.47 7.67 4.65
C GLY A 91 -0.64 8.93 4.91
N HIS A 92 -0.65 9.37 6.16
CA HIS A 92 0.09 10.53 6.67
C HIS A 92 1.49 10.19 7.18
N GLY A 93 1.94 8.93 7.03
CA GLY A 93 3.28 8.49 7.44
C GLY A 93 3.38 8.01 8.89
N ASN A 94 2.25 7.76 9.57
CA ASN A 94 2.23 7.27 10.96
C ASN A 94 2.93 5.91 11.16
N PHE A 95 3.18 5.16 10.08
CA PHE A 95 3.86 3.86 10.10
C PHE A 95 5.32 3.92 9.63
N ARG A 96 6.03 5.04 9.78
CA ARG A 96 7.38 5.29 9.23
C ARG A 96 8.34 4.10 9.30
N THR A 97 8.51 3.46 10.45
CA THR A 97 9.43 2.30 10.59
C THR A 97 8.97 1.10 9.74
N GLY A 98 7.67 0.82 9.72
CA GLY A 98 7.06 -0.22 8.89
C GLY A 98 7.20 0.06 7.39
N ILE A 99 6.96 1.32 6.99
CA ILE A 99 7.15 1.79 5.61
C ILE A 99 8.61 1.58 5.18
N LEU A 100 9.58 2.03 5.98
CA LEU A 100 10.99 1.87 5.65
C LEU A 100 11.41 0.40 5.57
N ARG A 101 10.90 -0.46 6.46
CA ARG A 101 11.15 -1.92 6.41
C ARG A 101 10.61 -2.54 5.13
N PHE A 102 9.40 -2.15 4.71
CA PHE A 102 8.81 -2.60 3.45
C PHE A 102 9.62 -2.12 2.25
N MET A 103 9.87 -0.80 2.16
CA MET A 103 10.59 -0.19 1.03
C MET A 103 11.98 -0.77 0.83
N ARG A 104 12.76 -0.98 1.91
CA ARG A 104 14.10 -1.60 1.81
C ARG A 104 14.08 -3.00 1.19
N ARG A 105 12.96 -3.73 1.31
CA ARG A 105 12.84 -5.09 0.74
C ARG A 105 12.44 -5.06 -0.73
N VAL A 106 11.65 -4.08 -1.15
CA VAL A 106 11.02 -4.09 -2.48
C VAL A 106 11.66 -3.12 -3.46
N CYS A 107 12.16 -1.96 -3.01
CA CYS A 107 12.70 -0.93 -3.90
C CYS A 107 14.06 -1.31 -4.51
N GLU A 108 14.73 -2.34 -3.98
CA GLU A 108 16.03 -2.84 -4.45
C GLU A 108 15.87 -4.03 -5.42
N LEU A 109 14.64 -4.48 -5.68
CA LEU A 109 14.38 -5.54 -6.64
C LEU A 109 14.57 -5.02 -8.07
N PRO A 110 15.19 -5.81 -8.98
CA PRO A 110 15.63 -5.33 -10.29
C PRO A 110 14.49 -4.87 -11.21
N ASP A 111 13.27 -5.36 -11.01
CA ASP A 111 12.08 -5.06 -11.81
C ASP A 111 11.00 -4.30 -11.01
N VAL A 112 11.40 -3.65 -9.91
CA VAL A 112 10.52 -2.81 -9.09
C VAL A 112 11.03 -1.38 -9.06
N ARG A 113 10.13 -0.42 -9.29
CA ARG A 113 10.41 1.01 -9.10
C ARG A 113 9.57 1.58 -7.98
N CYS A 114 10.23 2.06 -6.93
CA CYS A 114 9.60 2.95 -5.97
C CYS A 114 9.64 4.37 -6.55
N ALA A 115 8.46 4.88 -6.92
CA ALA A 115 8.31 6.10 -7.69
C ALA A 115 7.43 7.12 -6.96
N THR A 116 7.62 8.38 -7.31
CA THR A 116 6.64 9.43 -7.05
C THR A 116 5.42 9.26 -7.96
N PHE A 117 4.31 9.93 -7.63
CA PHE A 117 3.14 9.93 -8.48
C PHE A 117 3.39 10.56 -9.86
N SER A 118 4.27 11.56 -9.97
CA SER A 118 4.60 12.18 -11.26
C SER A 118 5.27 11.17 -12.19
N GLU A 119 6.28 10.45 -11.70
CA GLU A 119 6.96 9.40 -12.47
C GLU A 119 6.00 8.25 -12.83
N ALA A 120 5.09 7.89 -11.92
CA ALA A 120 4.08 6.88 -12.20
C ALA A 120 3.08 7.34 -13.27
N VAL A 121 2.68 8.62 -13.26
CA VAL A 121 1.82 9.21 -14.30
C VAL A 121 2.53 9.26 -15.64
N GLU A 122 3.79 9.68 -15.69
CA GLU A 122 4.60 9.67 -16.92
C GLU A 122 4.68 8.25 -17.52
N TYR A 123 4.87 7.25 -16.68
CA TYR A 123 4.86 5.85 -17.11
C TYR A 123 3.49 5.44 -17.68
N LEU A 124 2.38 5.82 -17.03
CA LEU A 124 1.03 5.50 -17.50
C LEU A 124 0.64 6.26 -18.78
N ASP A 125 1.07 7.51 -18.93
CA ASP A 125 0.85 8.28 -20.15
C ASP A 125 1.60 7.67 -21.35
N ALA A 126 2.76 7.05 -21.12
CA ALA A 126 3.48 6.28 -22.14
C ALA A 126 2.89 4.89 -22.42
N HIS A 127 2.02 4.38 -21.53
CA HIS A 127 1.43 3.04 -21.59
C HIS A 127 -0.10 3.06 -21.34
N PRO A 128 -0.88 3.76 -22.20
CA PRO A 128 -2.32 3.90 -22.01
C PRO A 128 -3.09 2.58 -22.04
N GLU A 129 -2.53 1.51 -22.63
CA GLU A 129 -3.09 0.15 -22.65
C GLU A 129 -3.16 -0.51 -21.27
N LEU A 130 -2.45 0.02 -20.28
CA LEU A 130 -2.51 -0.46 -18.90
C LEU A 130 -3.72 0.10 -18.15
N ALA A 131 -4.40 1.13 -18.67
CA ALA A 131 -5.47 1.81 -17.95
C ALA A 131 -6.61 0.85 -17.56
N GLY A 132 -6.82 0.66 -16.26
CA GLY A 132 -7.89 -0.19 -15.73
C GLY A 132 -7.75 -1.69 -15.96
N ARG A 133 -6.58 -2.17 -16.43
CA ARG A 133 -6.26 -3.60 -16.43
C ARG A 133 -6.34 -4.19 -15.03
#